data_AF-A0A5J5GGB4-F1
#
_entry.id   AF-A0A5J5GGB4-F1
#
_cell.length_a   1.000
_cell.length_b   1.000
_cell.length_c   1.000
_cell.angle_alpha   90.00
_cell.angle_beta   90.00
_cell.angle_gamma   90.00
#
_symmetry.space_group_name_H-M   'P 1'
#
loop_
_entity.id
_entity.type
_entity.pdbx_description
1 polymer ?
#
loop_
_entity_poly.entity_id
_entity_poly.type
_entity_poly.pdbx_seq_one_letter_code
_entity_poly.pdbx_strand_id
1 'polypeptide(L)'
;MGLTEEEIKKYRIHTEYWESPEFDSLEEAEGIYEFAKDRVMGDGVTDDSYVELVSSSDDFDEYEILKKVVVVIDEEKMKLRTPKEAGLEWDYWAKWQDVVEV
;
A
#
# COMPACT_ATOMS: atom_id res chain seq x y z
N MET A 1 -12.82 -36.19 -13.80
CA MET A 1 -13.33 -35.50 -12.61
C MET A 1 -12.08 -35.15 -11.83
N GLY A 2 -11.50 -33.98 -12.02
CA GLY A 2 -12.06 -32.66 -11.85
C GLY A 2 -10.93 -32.00 -11.07
N LEU A 3 -10.09 -31.24 -11.76
CA LEU A 3 -8.99 -30.54 -11.12
C LEU A 3 -9.63 -29.77 -9.97
N THR A 4 -9.17 -30.07 -8.78
CA THR A 4 -9.59 -29.50 -7.51
C THR A 4 -9.75 -28.01 -7.68
N GLU A 5 -10.84 -27.44 -7.14
CA GLU A 5 -10.99 -26.02 -6.88
C GLU A 5 -9.73 -25.52 -6.17
N GLU A 6 -8.69 -25.17 -6.94
CA GLU A 6 -7.70 -24.21 -6.52
C GLU A 6 -8.53 -22.95 -6.37
N GLU A 7 -8.93 -22.65 -5.13
CA GLU A 7 -9.54 -21.38 -4.79
C GLU A 7 -8.70 -20.31 -5.48
N ILE A 8 -9.29 -19.64 -6.47
CA ILE A 8 -8.60 -18.61 -7.25
C ILE A 8 -8.36 -17.49 -6.24
N LYS A 9 -7.15 -17.45 -5.69
CA LYS A 9 -6.77 -16.41 -4.76
C LYS A 9 -6.84 -15.10 -5.52
N LYS A 10 -7.77 -14.26 -5.13
CA LYS A 10 -7.90 -12.92 -5.63
C LYS A 10 -7.08 -12.00 -4.75
N TYR A 11 -6.42 -11.05 -5.38
CA TYR A 11 -5.61 -10.03 -4.74
C TYR A 11 -6.24 -8.68 -4.99
N ARG A 12 -6.17 -7.80 -4.01
CA ARG A 12 -6.73 -6.45 -4.13
C ARG A 12 -5.86 -5.47 -3.36
N ILE A 13 -5.77 -4.25 -3.88
CA ILE A 13 -5.05 -3.18 -3.21
C ILE A 13 -6.10 -2.26 -2.61
N HIS A 14 -6.04 -2.06 -1.31
CA HIS A 14 -6.85 -1.10 -0.59
C HIS A 14 -5.99 0.10 -0.23
N THR A 15 -6.54 1.28 -0.46
CA THR A 15 -5.96 2.55 -0.01
C THR A 15 -7.04 3.35 0.70
N GLU A 16 -6.66 4.43 1.38
CA GLU A 16 -7.63 5.31 2.06
C GLU A 16 -8.65 5.94 1.09
N TYR A 17 -8.27 6.14 -0.19
CA TYR A 17 -9.06 6.89 -1.18
C TYR A 17 -9.79 5.99 -2.18
N TRP A 18 -9.22 4.83 -2.50
CA TRP A 18 -9.75 3.93 -3.51
C TRP A 18 -9.27 2.48 -3.32
N GLU A 19 -10.05 1.58 -3.89
CA GLU A 19 -9.80 0.15 -3.94
C GLU A 19 -9.53 -0.25 -5.40
N SER A 20 -8.48 -1.02 -5.62
CA SER A 20 -8.10 -1.51 -6.94
C SER A 20 -9.06 -2.61 -7.41
N PRO A 21 -9.16 -2.91 -8.72
CA PRO A 21 -9.79 -4.14 -9.18
C PRO A 21 -9.14 -5.39 -8.57
N GLU A 22 -9.85 -6.50 -8.68
CA GLU A 22 -9.37 -7.82 -8.24
C GLU A 22 -8.38 -8.36 -9.27
N PHE A 23 -7.29 -8.94 -8.79
CA PHE A 23 -6.24 -9.56 -9.60
C PHE A 23 -6.14 -11.04 -9.26
N ASP A 24 -5.94 -11.90 -10.26
CA ASP A 24 -5.73 -13.33 -10.05
C ASP A 24 -4.23 -13.68 -9.87
N SER A 25 -3.34 -12.70 -10.10
CA SER A 25 -1.89 -12.87 -10.03
C SER A 25 -1.28 -11.98 -8.97
N LEU A 26 -0.52 -12.59 -8.05
CA LEU A 26 0.22 -11.86 -7.02
C LEU A 26 1.23 -10.89 -7.65
N GLU A 27 1.92 -11.29 -8.71
CA GLU A 27 2.91 -10.43 -9.39
C GLU A 27 2.25 -9.16 -9.96
N GLU A 28 1.05 -9.30 -10.54
CA GLU A 28 0.29 -8.16 -11.04
C GLU A 28 -0.16 -7.25 -9.89
N ALA A 29 -0.66 -7.85 -8.80
CA ALA A 29 -1.08 -7.10 -7.63
C ALA A 29 0.09 -6.38 -6.93
N GLU A 30 1.28 -6.99 -6.86
CA GLU A 30 2.50 -6.36 -6.33
C GLU A 30 2.93 -5.16 -7.18
N GLY A 31 2.84 -5.28 -8.51
CA GLY A 31 3.10 -4.17 -9.43
C GLY A 31 2.15 -2.99 -9.21
N ILE A 32 0.86 -3.28 -9.00
CA ILE A 32 -0.14 -2.24 -8.71
C ILE A 32 0.04 -1.67 -7.30
N TYR A 33 0.44 -2.48 -6.32
CA TYR A 33 0.74 -2.02 -4.97
C TYR A 33 1.89 -0.99 -4.95
N GLU A 34 2.98 -1.27 -5.66
CA GLU A 34 4.10 -0.33 -5.80
C GLU A 34 3.68 0.95 -6.55
N PHE A 35 2.87 0.81 -7.61
CA PHE A 35 2.31 1.95 -8.33
C PHE A 35 1.38 2.79 -7.45
N ALA A 36 0.56 2.16 -6.62
CA ALA A 36 -0.34 2.84 -5.69
C ALA A 36 0.46 3.65 -4.66
N LYS A 37 1.53 3.07 -4.09
CA LYS A 37 2.43 3.78 -3.17
C LYS A 37 3.03 5.05 -3.78
N ASP A 38 3.56 4.96 -4.99
CA ASP A 38 4.15 6.11 -5.68
C ASP A 38 3.09 7.17 -6.00
N ARG A 39 1.93 6.72 -6.50
CA ARG A 39 0.80 7.60 -6.83
C ARG A 39 0.27 8.35 -5.62
N VAL A 40 0.00 7.64 -4.51
CA VAL A 40 -0.52 8.25 -3.27
C VAL A 40 0.51 9.22 -2.69
N MET A 41 1.80 8.85 -2.70
CA MET A 41 2.88 9.73 -2.24
C MET A 41 3.06 10.97 -3.12
N GLY A 42 2.84 10.84 -4.43
CA GLY A 42 2.91 11.95 -5.39
C GLY A 42 1.70 12.89 -5.34
N ASP A 43 0.51 12.38 -5.02
CA ASP A 43 -0.71 13.20 -4.86
C ASP A 43 -0.67 14.03 -3.57
N GLY A 44 0.01 13.50 -2.55
CA GLY A 44 0.15 14.11 -1.25
C GLY A 44 -0.45 13.18 -0.19
N VAL A 45 0.43 12.65 0.65
CA VAL A 45 0.04 11.79 1.77
C VAL A 45 -0.29 12.61 3.01
N THR A 46 -1.26 12.14 3.79
CA THR A 46 -1.54 12.62 5.15
C THR A 46 -0.80 11.75 6.17
N ASP A 47 -1.09 11.85 7.47
CA ASP A 47 -0.59 10.91 8.48
C ASP A 47 -1.42 9.61 8.57
N ASP A 48 -2.63 9.61 7.99
CA ASP A 48 -3.54 8.45 7.97
C ASP A 48 -3.41 7.62 6.69
N SER A 49 -2.61 8.09 5.72
CA SER A 49 -2.48 7.43 4.43
C SER A 49 -1.90 6.02 4.53
N TYR A 50 -2.58 5.05 3.93
CA TYR A 50 -2.15 3.66 3.89
C TYR A 50 -2.37 3.03 2.52
N VAL A 51 -1.56 2.01 2.25
CA VAL A 51 -1.72 1.11 1.11
C VAL A 51 -1.55 -0.31 1.64
N GLU A 52 -2.53 -1.15 1.43
CA GLU A 52 -2.48 -2.56 1.81
C GLU A 52 -2.83 -3.46 0.63
N LEU A 53 -2.07 -4.54 0.50
CA LEU A 53 -2.30 -5.63 -0.43
C LEU A 53 -2.98 -6.74 0.35
N VAL A 54 -4.23 -7.00 0.02
CA VAL A 54 -5.03 -8.08 0.60
C VAL A 54 -5.17 -9.23 -0.40
N SER A 55 -5.29 -10.44 0.12
CA SER A 55 -5.66 -11.63 -0.66
C SER A 55 -6.86 -12.32 -0.04
N SER A 56 -7.73 -12.85 -0.88
CA SER A 56 -8.91 -13.59 -0.47
C SER A 56 -9.07 -14.83 -1.35
N SER A 57 -9.51 -15.92 -0.73
CA SER A 57 -9.93 -17.13 -1.44
C SER A 57 -11.46 -17.21 -1.64
N ASP A 58 -12.24 -16.49 -0.81
CA ASP A 58 -13.70 -16.55 -0.78
C ASP A 58 -14.34 -15.17 -1.02
N ASP A 59 -14.19 -14.62 -2.24
CA ASP A 59 -14.83 -13.35 -2.69
C ASP A 59 -14.75 -12.15 -1.70
N PHE A 60 -13.69 -12.09 -0.89
CA PHE A 60 -13.42 -11.09 0.15
C PHE A 60 -14.38 -11.12 1.37
N ASP A 61 -15.08 -12.23 1.60
CA ASP A 61 -15.80 -12.47 2.87
C ASP A 61 -14.78 -12.64 4.02
N GLU A 62 -13.67 -13.32 3.75
CA GLU A 62 -12.46 -13.37 4.59
C GLU A 62 -11.23 -13.02 3.75
N TYR A 63 -10.48 -11.99 4.17
CA TYR A 63 -9.26 -11.57 3.49
C TYR A 63 -8.06 -11.52 4.44
N GLU A 64 -6.89 -11.85 3.90
CA GLU A 64 -5.60 -11.79 4.58
C GLU A 64 -4.80 -10.61 4.03
N ILE A 65 -4.30 -9.75 4.92
CA ILE A 65 -3.41 -8.65 4.55
C ILE A 65 -2.02 -9.24 4.32
N LEU A 66 -1.59 -9.30 3.05
CA LEU A 66 -0.28 -9.80 2.66
C LEU A 66 0.82 -8.78 2.93
N LYS A 67 0.54 -7.51 2.62
CA LYS A 67 1.45 -6.39 2.84
C LYS A 67 0.65 -5.17 3.23
N LYS A 68 1.17 -4.37 4.15
CA LYS A 68 0.56 -3.11 4.54
C LYS A 68 1.66 -2.09 4.76
N VAL A 69 1.52 -0.94 4.14
CA VAL A 69 2.34 0.23 4.44
C VAL A 69 1.46 1.35 4.91
N VAL A 70 1.93 2.03 5.94
CA VAL A 70 1.37 3.30 6.39
C VAL A 70 2.38 4.39 6.13
N VAL A 71 1.89 5.57 5.85
CA VAL A 71 2.70 6.76 5.83
C VAL A 71 3.19 7.06 7.24
N VAL A 72 4.46 7.44 7.36
CA VAL A 72 4.99 8.00 8.60
C VAL A 72 5.88 9.18 8.27
N ILE A 73 5.99 10.10 9.23
CA ILE A 73 6.93 11.19 9.13
C ILE A 73 8.35 10.63 9.26
N ASP A 74 9.21 10.92 8.28
CA ASP A 74 10.62 10.59 8.31
C ASP A 74 11.35 11.57 9.24
N GLU A 75 11.27 11.30 10.54
CA GLU A 75 11.91 12.11 11.57
C GLU A 75 13.43 12.21 11.39
N GLU A 76 14.07 11.21 10.80
CA GLU A 76 15.52 11.20 10.54
C GLU A 76 15.87 12.21 9.46
N LYS A 77 15.13 12.22 8.34
CA LYS A 77 15.28 13.26 7.32
C LYS A 77 14.91 14.63 7.84
N MET A 78 13.83 14.74 8.62
CA MET A 78 13.42 16.00 9.24
C MET A 78 14.51 16.59 10.15
N LYS A 79 15.31 15.74 10.84
CA LYS A 79 16.47 16.18 11.64
C LYS A 79 17.66 16.63 10.80
N LEU A 80 17.82 16.09 9.58
CA LEU A 80 18.91 16.45 8.68
C LEU A 80 18.64 17.78 7.96
N ARG A 81 17.44 17.94 7.41
CA ARG A 81 16.95 19.16 6.77
C ARG A 81 15.45 19.05 6.55
N THR A 82 14.69 20.11 6.72
CA THR A 82 13.28 20.14 6.33
C THR A 82 13.13 20.15 4.80
N PRO A 83 11.99 19.70 4.23
CA PRO A 83 11.76 19.80 2.80
C PRO A 83 11.78 21.27 2.33
N LYS A 84 11.27 22.19 3.16
CA LYS A 84 11.40 23.64 2.96
C LYS A 84 12.85 24.11 2.84
N GLU A 85 13.75 23.64 3.69
CA GLU A 85 15.19 23.92 3.57
C GLU A 85 15.82 23.29 2.31
N ALA A 86 15.24 22.21 1.80
CA ALA A 86 15.64 21.61 0.53
C ALA A 86 15.03 22.32 -0.70
N GLY A 87 14.23 23.37 -0.52
CA GLY A 87 13.56 24.10 -1.59
C GLY A 87 12.30 23.41 -2.14
N LEU A 88 11.69 22.52 -1.35
CA LEU A 88 10.42 21.87 -1.68
C LEU A 88 9.25 22.56 -0.96
N GLU A 89 8.05 22.40 -1.50
CA GLU A 89 6.82 23.01 -0.96
C GLU A 89 6.23 22.23 0.22
N TRP A 90 6.73 21.02 0.49
CA TRP A 90 6.23 20.13 1.53
C TRP A 90 6.65 20.58 2.94
N ASP A 91 5.76 20.39 3.92
CA ASP A 91 6.02 20.74 5.32
C ASP A 91 6.87 19.70 6.06
N TYR A 92 6.79 18.43 5.65
CA TYR A 92 7.54 17.34 6.28
C TYR A 92 7.96 16.27 5.26
N TRP A 93 8.96 15.47 5.62
CA TRP A 93 9.31 14.28 4.86
C TRP A 93 8.40 13.13 5.26
N ALA A 94 7.77 12.49 4.28
CA ALA A 94 7.02 11.27 4.48
C ALA A 94 7.79 10.06 3.95
N LYS A 95 7.60 8.91 4.57
CA LYS A 95 8.07 7.61 4.08
C LYS A 95 7.00 6.54 4.29
N TRP A 96 7.03 5.50 3.46
CA TRP A 96 6.25 4.30 3.70
C TRP A 96 6.93 3.45 4.77
N GLN A 97 6.18 3.08 5.80
CA GLN A 97 6.61 2.12 6.82
C GLN A 97 5.74 0.87 6.73
N ASP A 98 6.40 -0.28 6.58
CA ASP A 98 5.74 -1.58 6.55
C ASP A 98 5.15 -1.89 7.93
N VAL A 99 3.86 -2.20 7.97
CA VAL A 99 3.14 -2.65 9.16
C VAL A 99 3.16 -4.16 9.16
N VAL A 100 4.13 -4.71 9.88
CA VAL A 100 4.14 -6.15 10.18
C VAL A 100 3.20 -6.36 11.36
N GLU A 101 1.95 -6.77 11.10
CA GLU A 101 1.10 -7.29 12.19
C GLU A 101 1.70 -8.62 12.67
N VAL A 102 1.96 -8.71 13.98
CA VAL A 102 2.66 -9.81 14.66
C VAL A 102 1.67 -10.70 15.40
#